data_AF-A0A943EGN9-F1
#
_entry.id   AF-A0A943EGN9-F1
#
_cell.length_a   1.000
_cell.length_b   1.000
_cell.length_c   1.000
_cell.angle_alpha   90.00
_cell.angle_beta   90.00
_cell.angle_gamma   90.00
#
_symmetry.space_group_name_H-M   'P 1'
#
loop_
_entity.id
_entity.type
_entity.pdbx_description
1 polymer ?
#
loop_
_entity_poly.entity_id
_entity_poly.type
_entity_poly.pdbx_seq_one_letter_code
_entity_poly.pdbx_strand_id
1 'polypeptide(L)'
;MKDKCISNLDIINNAIDDAKFVLNDTTPYKGIRKVFIYWICYLLVLNLFLFIYWQLVSNFHFIISESFYTFNRIFKISLNLIAIIVYVIATNKVNMTLKEKNFLKTFTVFPVLLSLLKILFSISYYLNAGVILRLYDTFSFDLVITFIALFYLMKYFKDKRYNYLLIRFFVYMCIIFCLKFYVIDFYNISSIDMFVLRLKNVVSIMNEFSLYQVVGFGLSIYFMKNGNNGQ
;
A
#
# COMPACT_ATOMS: atom_id res chain seq x y z
N MET A 1 8.00 10.68 -45.13
CA MET A 1 9.45 10.48 -44.88
C MET A 1 9.86 10.80 -43.43
N LYS A 2 9.32 11.86 -42.81
CA LYS A 2 9.55 12.21 -41.38
C LYS A 2 9.12 11.12 -40.39
N ASP A 3 7.95 10.52 -40.57
CA ASP A 3 7.40 9.54 -39.61
C ASP A 3 8.20 8.23 -39.53
N LYS A 4 8.79 7.80 -40.66
CA LYS A 4 9.64 6.62 -40.73
C LYS A 4 10.99 6.83 -40.03
N CYS A 5 11.46 8.08 -40.01
CA CYS A 5 12.70 8.45 -39.31
C CYS A 5 12.49 8.46 -37.79
N ILE A 6 11.33 8.96 -37.33
CA ILE A 6 10.93 8.94 -35.92
C ILE A 6 10.74 7.49 -35.44
N SER A 7 10.06 6.64 -36.22
CA SER A 7 9.88 5.24 -35.84
C SER A 7 11.20 4.45 -35.79
N ASN A 8 12.12 4.74 -36.72
CA ASN A 8 13.44 4.09 -36.71
C ASN A 8 14.29 4.55 -35.52
N LEU A 9 14.18 5.81 -35.11
CA LEU A 9 14.87 6.34 -33.93
C LEU A 9 14.34 5.69 -32.64
N ASP A 10 13.02 5.48 -32.54
CA ASP A 10 12.40 4.77 -31.42
C ASP A 10 12.84 3.30 -31.38
N ILE A 11 12.93 2.63 -32.52
CA ILE A 11 13.43 1.24 -32.61
C ILE A 11 14.91 1.18 -32.18
N ILE A 12 15.75 2.13 -32.63
CA ILE A 12 17.17 2.19 -32.26
C ILE A 12 17.32 2.48 -30.76
N ASN A 13 16.55 3.41 -30.21
CA ASN A 13 16.58 3.71 -28.77
C ASN A 13 16.14 2.50 -27.94
N ASN A 14 15.09 1.79 -28.36
CA ASN A 14 14.64 0.56 -27.71
C ASN A 14 15.71 -0.54 -27.77
N ALA A 15 16.38 -0.71 -28.92
CA ALA A 15 17.46 -1.69 -29.07
C ALA A 15 18.69 -1.35 -28.20
N ILE A 16 19.03 -0.06 -28.06
CA ILE A 16 20.10 0.40 -27.16
C ILE A 16 19.71 0.17 -25.69
N ASP A 17 18.43 0.40 -25.34
CA ASP A 17 17.91 0.15 -24.00
C ASP A 17 17.86 -1.34 -23.68
N ASP A 18 17.53 -2.20 -24.64
CA ASP A 18 17.57 -3.66 -24.52
C ASP A 18 19.01 -4.19 -24.43
N ALA A 19 19.95 -3.63 -25.19
CA ALA A 19 21.37 -3.96 -25.08
C ALA A 19 21.91 -3.55 -23.70
N LYS A 20 21.58 -2.35 -23.21
CA LYS A 20 21.87 -1.92 -21.83
C LYS A 20 21.14 -2.76 -20.80
N PHE A 21 19.96 -3.28 -21.11
CA PHE A 21 19.21 -4.19 -20.25
C PHE A 21 19.98 -5.48 -20.02
N VAL A 22 20.61 -6.04 -21.06
CA VAL A 22 21.39 -7.28 -20.95
C VAL A 22 22.78 -7.02 -20.35
N LEU A 23 23.41 -5.89 -20.66
CA LEU A 23 24.80 -5.60 -20.27
C LEU A 23 24.99 -4.96 -18.89
N ASN A 24 24.00 -4.22 -18.36
CA ASN A 24 24.13 -3.57 -17.06
C ASN A 24 23.45 -4.37 -15.94
N ASP A 25 24.26 -4.95 -15.05
CA ASP A 25 23.84 -5.49 -13.74
C ASP A 25 23.34 -4.41 -12.76
N THR A 26 23.41 -3.13 -13.14
CA THR A 26 22.91 -2.04 -12.30
C THR A 26 21.39 -2.13 -12.17
N THR A 27 20.89 -2.04 -10.93
CA THR A 27 19.45 -2.04 -10.61
C THR A 27 18.92 -0.59 -10.69
N PRO A 28 18.26 -0.18 -11.79
CA PRO A 28 17.73 1.17 -11.91
C PRO A 28 16.58 1.38 -10.91
N TYR A 29 16.59 2.55 -10.25
CA TYR A 29 15.68 2.85 -9.13
C TYR A 29 14.99 4.22 -9.24
N LYS A 30 15.44 5.12 -10.13
CA LYS A 30 15.01 6.53 -10.13
C LYS A 30 13.54 6.66 -10.56
N GLY A 31 13.13 5.92 -11.59
CA GLY A 31 11.75 5.88 -12.07
C GLY A 31 10.81 5.25 -11.05
N ILE A 32 11.20 4.08 -10.51
CA ILE A 32 10.46 3.36 -9.46
C ILE A 32 10.22 4.28 -8.26
N ARG A 33 11.28 4.94 -7.79
CA ARG A 33 11.21 5.85 -6.65
C ARG A 33 10.23 6.99 -6.88
N LYS A 34 10.23 7.62 -8.07
CA LYS A 34 9.28 8.70 -8.40
C LYS A 34 7.83 8.21 -8.36
N VAL A 35 7.55 7.06 -8.97
CA VAL A 35 6.20 6.46 -8.98
C VAL A 35 5.73 6.16 -7.56
N PHE A 36 6.61 5.58 -6.74
CA PHE A 36 6.31 5.27 -5.34
C PHE A 36 6.07 6.54 -4.51
N ILE A 37 6.84 7.61 -4.73
CA ILE A 37 6.61 8.90 -4.07
C ILE A 37 5.22 9.44 -4.43
N TYR A 38 4.86 9.48 -5.71
CA TYR A 38 3.53 9.94 -6.13
C TYR A 38 2.41 9.12 -5.48
N TRP A 39 2.55 7.80 -5.49
CA TRP A 39 1.54 6.91 -4.93
C TRP A 39 1.40 7.04 -3.41
N ILE A 40 2.51 7.07 -2.65
CA ILE A 40 2.46 7.23 -1.19
C ILE A 40 1.99 8.61 -0.78
N CYS A 41 2.44 9.67 -1.45
CA CYS A 41 1.96 11.02 -1.18
C CYS A 41 0.44 11.11 -1.38
N TYR A 42 -0.09 10.46 -2.43
CA TYR A 42 -1.52 10.38 -2.65
C TYR A 42 -2.24 9.62 -1.52
N LEU A 43 -1.73 8.45 -1.12
CA LEU A 43 -2.29 7.68 0.01
C LEU A 43 -2.28 8.49 1.31
N LEU A 44 -1.20 9.24 1.60
CA LEU A 44 -1.10 10.11 2.76
C LEU A 44 -2.19 11.20 2.76
N VAL A 45 -2.35 11.90 1.64
CA VAL A 45 -3.38 12.95 1.50
C VAL A 45 -4.78 12.37 1.67
N LEU A 46 -5.05 11.22 1.06
CA LEU A 46 -6.33 10.53 1.14
C LEU A 46 -6.64 10.09 2.58
N ASN A 47 -5.67 9.51 3.28
CA ASN A 47 -5.85 9.08 4.66
C ASN A 47 -6.05 10.27 5.61
N LEU A 48 -5.34 11.38 5.40
CA LEU A 48 -5.55 12.63 6.16
C LEU A 48 -6.95 13.20 5.91
N PHE A 49 -7.41 13.21 4.65
CA PHE A 49 -8.75 13.63 4.30
C PHE A 49 -9.82 12.78 5.00
N LEU A 50 -9.68 11.44 4.96
CA LEU A 50 -10.59 10.53 5.66
C LEU A 50 -10.57 10.74 7.18
N PHE A 51 -9.40 10.99 7.77
CA PHE A 51 -9.27 11.25 9.20
C PHE A 51 -10.00 12.54 9.59
N ILE A 52 -9.80 13.63 8.86
CA ILE A 52 -10.48 14.92 9.10
C ILE A 52 -11.99 14.75 8.92
N TYR A 53 -12.42 14.06 7.86
CA TYR A 53 -13.83 13.75 7.64
C TYR A 53 -14.44 13.01 8.84
N TRP A 54 -13.75 11.99 9.35
CA TRP A 54 -14.22 11.21 10.49
C TRP A 54 -14.34 12.06 11.77
N GLN A 55 -13.36 12.93 12.04
CA GLN A 55 -13.40 13.84 13.18
C GLN A 55 -14.54 14.86 13.09
N LEU A 56 -14.76 15.45 11.91
CA LEU A 56 -15.86 16.39 11.70
C LEU A 56 -17.22 15.73 11.93
N VAL A 57 -17.44 14.56 11.35
CA VAL A 57 -18.71 13.83 11.49
C VAL A 57 -18.94 13.41 12.95
N SER A 58 -17.89 13.01 13.67
CA SER A 58 -17.97 12.72 15.11
C SER A 58 -18.40 13.95 15.91
N ASN A 59 -17.78 15.11 15.65
CA ASN A 59 -18.08 16.35 16.39
C ASN A 59 -19.49 16.89 16.11
N PHE A 60 -20.02 16.69 14.91
CA PHE A 60 -21.39 17.09 14.55
C PHE A 60 -22.45 16.03 14.86
N HIS A 61 -22.10 14.94 15.55
CA HIS A 61 -22.99 13.79 15.84
C HIS A 61 -23.68 13.16 14.62
N PHE A 62 -23.15 13.41 13.41
CA PHE A 62 -23.73 12.91 12.17
C PHE A 62 -23.54 11.40 11.97
N ILE A 63 -22.68 10.77 12.78
CA ILE A 63 -22.40 9.31 12.81
C ILE A 63 -23.68 8.48 13.03
N ILE A 64 -24.70 9.05 13.67
CA ILE A 64 -25.95 8.36 14.00
C ILE A 64 -26.83 8.16 12.76
N SER A 65 -26.63 8.97 11.70
CA SER A 65 -27.44 8.91 10.49
C SER A 65 -27.09 7.70 9.60
N GLU A 66 -28.09 7.03 9.04
CA GLU A 66 -27.87 5.95 8.07
C GLU A 66 -27.23 6.45 6.76
N SER A 67 -27.53 7.71 6.40
CA SER A 67 -26.95 8.40 5.25
C SER A 67 -25.43 8.54 5.38
N PHE A 68 -24.91 8.80 6.58
CA PHE A 68 -23.46 8.83 6.83
C PHE A 68 -22.77 7.53 6.41
N TYR A 69 -23.28 6.37 6.84
CA TYR A 69 -22.66 5.09 6.51
C TYR A 69 -22.67 4.82 5.00
N THR A 70 -23.74 5.22 4.31
CA THR A 70 -23.83 5.09 2.86
C THR A 70 -22.83 5.99 2.14
N PHE A 71 -22.73 7.27 2.52
CA PHE A 71 -21.72 8.17 1.95
C PHE A 71 -20.30 7.72 2.25
N ASN A 72 -20.01 7.30 3.48
CA ASN A 72 -18.69 6.82 3.89
C ASN A 72 -18.24 5.60 3.06
N ARG A 73 -19.16 4.66 2.77
CA ARG A 73 -18.87 3.52 1.87
C ARG A 73 -18.55 3.97 0.45
N ILE A 74 -19.36 4.85 -0.13
CA ILE A 74 -19.14 5.38 -1.49
C ILE A 74 -17.80 6.13 -1.57
N PHE A 75 -17.47 6.94 -0.55
CA PHE A 75 -16.19 7.62 -0.45
C PHE A 75 -15.03 6.62 -0.34
N LYS A 76 -15.12 5.62 0.54
CA LYS A 76 -14.08 4.59 0.66
C LYS A 76 -13.88 3.83 -0.65
N ILE A 77 -14.94 3.47 -1.37
CA ILE A 77 -14.83 2.77 -2.66
C ILE A 77 -14.16 3.65 -3.72
N SER A 78 -14.67 4.87 -3.90
CA SER A 78 -14.18 5.79 -4.94
C SER A 78 -12.71 6.17 -4.72
N LEU A 79 -12.33 6.51 -3.48
CA LEU A 79 -10.97 6.88 -3.13
C LEU A 79 -9.96 5.73 -3.36
N ASN A 80 -10.33 4.49 -3.04
CA ASN A 80 -9.45 3.33 -3.28
C ASN A 80 -9.30 2.99 -4.78
N LEU A 81 -10.33 3.24 -5.60
CA LEU A 81 -10.21 3.14 -7.06
C LEU A 81 -9.28 4.23 -7.62
N ILE A 82 -9.41 5.46 -7.15
CA ILE A 82 -8.53 6.55 -7.58
C ILE A 82 -7.08 6.25 -7.22
N ALA A 83 -6.81 5.64 -6.06
CA ALA A 83 -5.44 5.23 -5.68
C ALA A 83 -4.79 4.28 -6.71
N ILE A 84 -5.56 3.36 -7.31
CA ILE A 84 -5.08 2.48 -8.40
C ILE A 84 -4.81 3.31 -9.65
N ILE A 85 -5.75 4.18 -10.04
CA ILE A 85 -5.63 5.03 -11.23
C ILE A 85 -4.39 5.91 -11.15
N VAL A 86 -4.15 6.54 -9.99
CA VAL A 86 -2.96 7.37 -9.74
C VAL A 86 -1.68 6.57 -9.93
N TYR A 87 -1.61 5.34 -9.40
CA TYR A 87 -0.45 4.47 -9.57
C TYR A 87 -0.19 4.12 -11.05
N VAL A 88 -1.25 3.76 -11.79
CA VAL A 88 -1.14 3.41 -13.22
C VAL A 88 -0.73 4.62 -14.06
N ILE A 89 -1.32 5.79 -13.81
CA ILE A 89 -0.96 7.04 -14.49
C ILE A 89 0.50 7.40 -14.21
N ALA A 90 0.94 7.32 -12.95
CA ALA A 90 2.33 7.59 -12.58
C ALA A 90 3.29 6.62 -13.28
N THR A 91 2.94 5.34 -13.38
CA THR A 91 3.72 4.33 -14.09
C THR A 91 3.82 4.60 -15.60
N ASN A 92 2.83 5.26 -16.21
CA ASN A 92 2.88 5.56 -17.65
C ASN A 92 3.52 6.93 -17.97
N LYS A 93 3.41 7.91 -17.06
CA LYS A 93 3.91 9.29 -17.28
C LYS A 93 5.37 9.50 -16.88
N VAL A 94 5.90 8.73 -15.93
CA VAL A 94 7.28 8.92 -15.46
C VAL A 94 8.27 8.37 -16.48
N ASN A 95 9.17 9.22 -17.00
CA ASN A 95 10.29 8.78 -17.82
C ASN A 95 11.20 7.84 -17.01
N MET A 96 11.37 6.62 -17.49
CA MET A 96 12.12 5.55 -16.83
C MET A 96 12.60 4.51 -17.84
N THR A 97 13.53 3.66 -17.40
CA THR A 97 14.05 2.56 -18.21
C THR A 97 13.01 1.45 -18.41
N LEU A 98 13.18 0.61 -19.44
CA LEU A 98 12.30 -0.53 -19.69
C LEU A 98 12.28 -1.53 -18.50
N LYS A 99 13.42 -1.72 -17.82
CA LYS A 99 13.54 -2.51 -16.58
C LYS A 99 12.58 -2.01 -15.50
N GLU A 100 12.63 -0.71 -15.20
CA GLU A 100 11.78 -0.07 -14.18
C GLU A 100 10.31 -0.18 -14.55
N LYS A 101 9.99 0.04 -15.83
CA LYS A 101 8.60 -0.02 -16.32
C LYS A 101 8.02 -1.43 -16.20
N ASN A 102 8.78 -2.46 -16.56
CA ASN A 102 8.35 -3.85 -16.41
C ASN A 102 8.19 -4.23 -14.92
N PHE A 103 9.14 -3.83 -14.07
CA PHE A 103 9.03 -4.02 -12.62
C PHE A 103 7.74 -3.39 -12.06
N LEU A 104 7.47 -2.13 -12.39
CA LEU A 104 6.30 -1.40 -11.89
C LEU A 104 4.99 -1.97 -12.43
N LYS A 105 4.96 -2.42 -13.69
CA LYS A 105 3.80 -3.13 -14.26
C LYS A 105 3.47 -4.38 -13.45
N THR A 106 4.44 -5.22 -13.13
CA THR A 106 4.24 -6.39 -12.27
C THR A 106 3.86 -5.97 -10.84
N PHE A 107 4.49 -4.90 -10.32
CA PHE A 107 4.20 -4.39 -8.98
C PHE A 107 2.77 -3.86 -8.83
N THR A 108 2.10 -3.45 -9.93
CA THR A 108 0.69 -2.99 -9.94
C THR A 108 -0.28 -3.95 -9.25
N VAL A 109 0.04 -5.25 -9.22
CA VAL A 109 -0.76 -6.26 -8.52
C VAL A 109 -0.94 -5.90 -7.04
N PHE A 110 0.08 -5.36 -6.36
CA PHE A 110 0.00 -5.04 -4.93
C PHE A 110 -0.93 -3.84 -4.64
N PRO A 111 -0.78 -2.66 -5.28
CA PRO A 111 -1.76 -1.58 -5.13
C PRO A 111 -3.20 -2.01 -5.45
N VAL A 112 -3.39 -2.82 -6.49
CA VAL A 112 -4.72 -3.33 -6.85
C VAL A 112 -5.29 -4.23 -5.76
N LEU A 113 -4.52 -5.21 -5.27
CA LEU A 113 -4.95 -6.11 -4.19
C LEU A 113 -5.29 -5.34 -2.91
N LEU A 114 -4.45 -4.37 -2.51
CA LEU A 114 -4.68 -3.55 -1.31
C LEU A 114 -5.96 -2.73 -1.42
N SER A 115 -6.20 -2.10 -2.58
CA SER A 115 -7.43 -1.34 -2.84
C SER A 115 -8.67 -2.24 -2.91
N LEU A 116 -8.58 -3.39 -3.58
CA LEU A 116 -9.69 -4.35 -3.68
C LEU A 116 -10.09 -4.89 -2.30
N LEU A 117 -9.13 -5.16 -1.41
CA LEU A 117 -9.42 -5.60 -0.04
C LEU A 117 -10.27 -4.57 0.72
N LYS A 118 -9.92 -3.28 0.61
CA LYS A 118 -10.67 -2.19 1.24
C LYS A 118 -12.06 -1.97 0.63
N ILE A 119 -12.17 -2.14 -0.69
CA ILE A 119 -13.45 -2.07 -1.40
C ILE A 119 -14.35 -3.23 -0.99
N LEU A 120 -13.80 -4.46 -0.93
CA LEU A 120 -14.54 -5.67 -0.54
C LEU A 120 -15.20 -5.50 0.83
N PHE A 121 -14.49 -4.93 1.81
CA PHE A 121 -15.07 -4.63 3.12
C PHE A 121 -16.28 -3.70 3.01
N SER A 122 -16.17 -2.62 2.21
CA SER A 122 -17.26 -1.67 2.02
C SER A 122 -18.47 -2.29 1.31
N ILE A 123 -18.24 -3.28 0.43
CA ILE A 123 -19.28 -4.01 -0.30
C ILE A 123 -19.90 -5.14 0.54
N SER A 124 -19.15 -5.72 1.49
CA SER A 124 -19.59 -6.85 2.31
C SER A 124 -20.92 -6.60 3.05
N TYR A 125 -21.21 -5.33 3.35
CA TYR A 125 -22.50 -4.85 3.88
C TYR A 125 -23.69 -5.28 3.00
N TYR A 126 -23.56 -5.18 1.67
CA TYR A 126 -24.63 -5.50 0.72
C TYR A 126 -24.75 -7.00 0.45
N LEU A 127 -23.69 -7.77 0.70
CA LEU A 127 -23.65 -9.21 0.44
C LEU A 127 -24.15 -10.05 1.63
N ASN A 128 -24.60 -9.40 2.71
CA ASN A 128 -25.03 -10.03 3.97
C ASN A 128 -24.02 -11.08 4.49
N ALA A 129 -22.74 -10.83 4.23
CA ALA A 129 -21.69 -11.82 4.36
C ALA A 129 -21.00 -11.69 5.74
N GLY A 130 -21.74 -12.01 6.80
CA GLY A 130 -21.20 -12.01 8.18
C GLY A 130 -19.94 -12.89 8.34
N VAL A 131 -19.78 -13.89 7.47
CA VAL A 131 -18.57 -14.74 7.40
C VAL A 131 -17.35 -13.99 6.85
N ILE A 132 -17.52 -13.08 5.88
CA ILE A 132 -16.43 -12.26 5.31
C ILE A 132 -15.93 -11.26 6.34
N LEU A 133 -16.84 -10.65 7.12
CA LEU A 133 -16.50 -9.77 8.24
C LEU A 133 -15.67 -10.50 9.31
N ARG A 134 -16.11 -11.68 9.73
CA ARG A 134 -15.40 -12.49 10.74
C ARG A 134 -14.00 -12.93 10.27
N LEU A 135 -13.85 -13.33 9.01
CA LEU A 135 -12.55 -13.71 8.44
C LEU A 135 -11.58 -12.51 8.40
N TYR A 136 -12.07 -11.32 8.05
CA TYR A 136 -11.27 -10.09 8.04
C TYR A 136 -10.86 -9.62 9.45
N ASP A 137 -11.78 -9.72 10.41
CA ASP A 137 -11.50 -9.35 11.80
C ASP A 137 -10.43 -10.26 12.39
N THR A 138 -10.45 -11.55 12.04
CA THR A 138 -9.51 -12.56 12.54
C THR A 138 -8.11 -12.43 11.91
N PHE A 139 -8.01 -12.09 10.62
CA PHE A 139 -6.73 -12.06 9.92
C PHE A 139 -6.55 -10.82 9.03
N SER A 140 -5.51 -10.03 9.33
CA SER A 140 -5.17 -8.80 8.61
C SER A 140 -4.49 -9.10 7.26
N PHE A 141 -5.27 -9.45 6.24
CA PHE A 141 -4.80 -9.76 4.89
C PHE A 141 -4.01 -8.61 4.23
N ASP A 142 -4.35 -7.37 4.57
CA ASP A 142 -3.65 -6.15 4.16
C ASP A 142 -2.18 -6.14 4.60
N LEU A 143 -1.89 -6.61 5.82
CA LEU A 143 -0.51 -6.77 6.30
C LEU A 143 0.25 -7.84 5.50
N VAL A 144 -0.40 -8.97 5.19
CA VAL A 144 0.23 -10.04 4.39
C VAL A 144 0.58 -9.56 2.98
N ILE A 145 -0.34 -8.88 2.30
CA ILE A 145 -0.09 -8.31 0.97
C ILE A 145 1.08 -7.32 1.04
N THR A 146 1.12 -6.47 2.07
CA THR A 146 2.21 -5.51 2.27
C THR A 146 3.55 -6.22 2.49
N PHE A 147 3.60 -7.29 3.28
CA PHE A 147 4.82 -8.06 3.49
C PHE A 147 5.34 -8.72 2.21
N ILE A 148 4.44 -9.31 1.40
CA ILE A 148 4.83 -9.88 0.09
C ILE A 148 5.34 -8.78 -0.84
N ALA A 149 4.71 -7.60 -0.84
CA ALA A 149 5.17 -6.46 -1.63
C ALA A 149 6.58 -5.97 -1.21
N LEU A 150 6.85 -5.90 0.10
CA LEU A 150 8.17 -5.58 0.65
C LEU A 150 9.21 -6.65 0.30
N PHE A 151 8.83 -7.92 0.31
CA PHE A 151 9.68 -9.03 -0.10
C PHE A 151 10.02 -8.95 -1.60
N TYR A 152 9.04 -8.57 -2.43
CA TYR A 152 9.27 -8.34 -3.85
C TYR A 152 10.24 -7.18 -4.10
N LEU A 153 10.13 -6.08 -3.33
CA LEU A 153 11.10 -4.97 -3.37
C LEU A 153 12.50 -5.42 -2.95
N MET A 154 12.61 -6.19 -1.87
CA MET A 154 13.88 -6.77 -1.41
C MET A 154 14.55 -7.59 -2.52
N LYS A 155 13.78 -8.46 -3.19
CA LYS A 155 14.30 -9.31 -4.28
C LYS A 155 14.82 -8.50 -5.47
N TYR A 156 14.15 -7.38 -5.80
CA TYR A 156 14.56 -6.52 -6.90
C TYR A 156 15.81 -5.68 -6.55
N PHE A 157 15.83 -5.03 -5.39
CA PHE A 157 16.94 -4.16 -5.00
C PHE A 157 18.15 -4.89 -4.39
N LYS A 158 17.97 -6.13 -3.91
CA LYS A 158 19.00 -6.96 -3.27
C LYS A 158 19.78 -6.27 -2.13
N ASP A 159 19.18 -5.27 -1.51
CA ASP A 159 19.81 -4.48 -0.44
C ASP A 159 19.46 -5.03 0.94
N LYS A 160 20.48 -5.29 1.77
CA LYS A 160 20.37 -5.84 3.14
C LYS A 160 19.45 -5.01 4.04
N ARG A 161 19.27 -3.71 3.77
CA ARG A 161 18.35 -2.84 4.51
C ARG A 161 16.90 -3.27 4.40
N TYR A 162 16.51 -3.87 3.28
CA TYR A 162 15.16 -4.44 3.13
C TYR A 162 14.96 -5.69 3.98
N ASN A 163 16.01 -6.46 4.29
CA ASN A 163 15.90 -7.59 5.23
C ASN A 163 15.52 -7.10 6.63
N TYR A 164 16.19 -6.05 7.12
CA TYR A 164 15.85 -5.44 8.40
C TYR A 164 14.42 -4.87 8.42
N LEU A 165 13.99 -4.26 7.30
CA LEU A 165 12.61 -3.79 7.15
C LEU A 165 11.60 -4.93 7.26
N LEU A 166 11.84 -6.04 6.55
CA LEU A 166 10.97 -7.22 6.58
C LEU A 166 10.89 -7.84 7.96
N ILE A 167 12.01 -7.99 8.66
CA ILE A 167 12.04 -8.52 10.04
C ILE A 167 11.21 -7.61 10.96
N ARG A 168 11.39 -6.29 10.89
CA ARG A 168 10.59 -5.33 11.70
C ARG A 168 9.11 -5.43 11.38
N PHE A 169 8.75 -5.55 10.10
CA PHE A 169 7.36 -5.68 9.67
C PHE A 169 6.75 -7.02 10.10
N PHE A 170 7.53 -8.10 10.08
CA PHE A 170 7.11 -9.41 10.55
C PHE A 170 6.85 -9.42 12.06
N VAL A 171 7.75 -8.83 12.84
CA VAL A 171 7.55 -8.66 14.30
C VAL A 171 6.28 -7.84 14.57
N TYR A 172 6.05 -6.75 13.82
CA TYR A 172 4.81 -5.98 13.91
C TYR A 172 3.57 -6.85 13.60
N MET A 173 3.59 -7.64 12.54
CA MET A 173 2.50 -8.59 12.22
C MET A 173 2.23 -9.56 13.36
N CYS A 174 3.26 -10.15 13.97
CA CYS A 174 3.10 -11.05 15.12
C CYS A 174 2.45 -10.34 16.31
N ILE A 175 2.88 -9.12 16.64
CA ILE A 175 2.29 -8.32 17.74
C ILE A 175 0.81 -8.06 17.47
N ILE A 176 0.44 -7.66 16.25
CA ILE A 176 -0.96 -7.40 15.88
C ILE A 176 -1.80 -8.67 15.97
N PHE A 177 -1.27 -9.79 15.50
CA PHE A 177 -1.94 -11.09 15.59
C PHE A 177 -2.20 -11.49 17.05
N CYS A 178 -1.18 -11.38 17.91
CA CYS A 178 -1.32 -11.65 19.35
C CYS A 178 -2.33 -10.71 20.03
N LEU A 179 -2.32 -9.41 19.71
CA LEU A 179 -3.27 -8.44 20.26
C LEU A 179 -4.71 -8.74 19.83
N LYS A 180 -4.94 -9.11 18.57
CA LYS A 180 -6.26 -9.50 18.09
C LYS A 180 -6.76 -10.77 18.80
N PHE A 181 -5.91 -11.78 18.93
CA PHE A 181 -6.24 -13.03 19.62
C PHE A 181 -6.56 -12.80 21.11
N TYR A 182 -5.69 -12.07 21.82
CA TYR A 182 -5.85 -11.76 23.25
C TYR A 182 -7.18 -11.04 23.54
N VAL A 183 -7.58 -10.10 22.67
CA VAL A 183 -8.82 -9.35 22.83
C VAL A 183 -10.06 -10.21 22.55
N ILE A 184 -10.01 -11.11 21.58
CA ILE A 184 -11.15 -11.97 21.23
C ILE A 184 -11.44 -12.96 22.38
N ASP A 185 -10.40 -13.55 22.98
CA ASP A 185 -10.57 -14.56 24.03
C ASP A 185 -10.90 -13.95 25.41
N PHE A 186 -10.38 -12.77 25.74
CA PHE A 186 -10.58 -12.15 27.07
C PHE A 186 -11.76 -11.18 27.16
N TYR A 187 -12.50 -10.88 26.08
CA TYR A 187 -13.75 -10.10 26.16
C TYR A 187 -14.83 -10.77 27.00
N ASN A 188 -14.68 -12.06 27.30
CA ASN A 188 -15.55 -12.83 28.19
C ASN A 188 -15.18 -12.71 29.69
N ILE A 189 -14.09 -12.01 30.03
CA ILE A 189 -13.64 -11.82 31.42
C ILE A 189 -13.70 -10.32 31.73
N SER A 190 -14.40 -9.95 32.79
CA SER A 190 -14.76 -8.59 33.20
C SER A 190 -13.59 -7.66 33.57
N SER A 191 -12.33 -8.04 33.30
CA SER A 191 -11.12 -7.34 33.74
C SER A 191 -10.06 -7.23 32.64
N ILE A 192 -10.41 -6.64 31.48
CA ILE A 192 -9.39 -6.22 30.51
C ILE A 192 -8.73 -4.93 31.02
N ASP A 193 -7.40 -4.94 31.12
CA ASP A 193 -6.60 -3.76 31.48
C ASP A 193 -6.85 -2.59 30.50
N MET A 194 -7.11 -1.40 31.06
CA MET A 194 -7.34 -0.17 30.33
C MET A 194 -6.16 0.18 29.39
N PHE A 195 -4.94 -0.21 29.76
CA PHE A 195 -3.76 -0.04 28.91
C PHE A 195 -3.84 -0.86 27.61
N VAL A 196 -4.26 -2.13 27.70
CA VAL A 196 -4.42 -3.03 26.54
C VAL A 196 -5.51 -2.51 25.60
N LEU A 197 -6.61 -1.99 26.15
CA LEU A 197 -7.68 -1.37 25.37
C LEU A 197 -7.20 -0.11 24.62
N ARG A 198 -6.39 0.74 25.26
CA ARG A 198 -5.81 1.91 24.59
C ARG A 198 -4.87 1.51 23.46
N LEU A 199 -4.02 0.51 23.68
CA LEU A 199 -3.15 -0.03 22.63
C LEU A 199 -3.94 -0.58 21.44
N LYS A 200 -5.02 -1.33 21.70
CA LYS A 200 -5.94 -1.81 20.66
C LYS A 200 -6.52 -0.66 19.85
N ASN A 201 -6.98 0.40 20.51
CA ASN A 201 -7.56 1.55 19.81
C ASN A 201 -6.53 2.26 18.91
N VAL A 202 -5.30 2.46 19.39
CA VAL A 202 -4.21 3.01 18.57
C VAL A 202 -3.94 2.13 17.36
N VAL A 203 -3.83 0.81 17.55
CA VAL A 203 -3.62 -0.16 16.47
C VAL A 203 -4.79 -0.14 15.47
N SER A 204 -6.03 -0.04 15.95
CA SER A 204 -7.22 0.03 15.10
C SER A 204 -7.18 1.27 14.21
N ILE A 205 -6.83 2.43 14.77
CA ILE A 205 -6.66 3.68 14.02
C ILE A 205 -5.53 3.53 12.99
N MET A 206 -4.39 2.95 13.38
CA MET A 206 -3.27 2.72 12.46
C MET A 206 -3.66 1.81 11.28
N ASN A 207 -4.49 0.81 11.51
CA ASN A 207 -4.96 -0.10 10.48
C ASN A 207 -6.03 0.55 9.58
N GLU A 208 -7.00 1.25 10.17
CA GLU A 208 -8.09 1.92 9.43
C GLU A 208 -7.53 2.94 8.42
N PHE A 209 -6.54 3.73 8.83
CA PHE A 209 -5.87 4.70 7.95
C PHE A 209 -4.62 4.13 7.27
N SER A 210 -4.39 2.81 7.35
CA SER A 210 -3.27 2.10 6.69
C SER A 210 -1.90 2.75 6.88
N LEU A 211 -1.65 3.31 8.06
CA LEU A 211 -0.42 4.05 8.37
C LEU A 211 0.81 3.17 8.25
N TYR A 212 0.70 1.88 8.59
CA TYR A 212 1.80 0.93 8.46
C TYR A 212 2.23 0.71 6.99
N GLN A 213 1.31 0.80 6.01
CA GLN A 213 1.63 0.70 4.58
C GLN A 213 2.42 1.92 4.14
N VAL A 214 1.96 3.10 4.55
CA VAL A 214 2.63 4.38 4.29
C VAL A 214 4.05 4.36 4.87
N VAL A 215 4.22 3.91 6.12
CA VAL A 215 5.53 3.82 6.77
C VAL A 215 6.41 2.76 6.09
N GLY A 216 5.88 1.57 5.81
CA GLY A 216 6.64 0.47 5.20
C GLY A 216 7.13 0.80 3.79
N PHE A 217 6.25 1.31 2.92
CA PHE A 217 6.64 1.76 1.59
C PHE A 217 7.45 3.07 1.63
N GLY A 218 7.20 3.96 2.60
CA GLY A 218 7.97 5.20 2.79
C GLY A 218 9.43 4.94 3.16
N LEU A 219 9.68 4.00 4.08
CA LEU A 219 11.02 3.52 4.39
C LEU A 219 11.66 2.81 3.19
N SER A 220 10.86 2.07 2.42
CA SER A 220 11.34 1.45 1.17
C SER A 220 11.83 2.48 0.16
N ILE A 221 11.13 3.61 -0.01
CA ILE A 221 11.58 4.75 -0.84
C ILE A 221 12.87 5.34 -0.31
N TYR A 222 13.00 5.50 1.02
CA TYR A 222 14.22 6.03 1.64
C TYR A 222 15.44 5.14 1.33
N PHE A 223 15.28 3.82 1.35
CA PHE A 223 16.37 2.89 1.01
C PHE A 223 16.77 2.93 -0.46
N MET A 224 15.84 3.23 -1.38
CA MET A 224 16.16 3.42 -2.81
C MET A 224 17.16 4.56 -3.07
N LYS A 225 17.47 5.43 -2.09
CA LYS A 225 18.37 6.59 -2.27
C LYS A 225 19.87 6.24 -2.30
N ASN A 226 20.29 5.08 -1.80
CA ASN A 226 21.74 4.79 -1.60
C ASN A 226 22.28 3.59 -2.40
N GLY A 227 21.59 3.13 -3.45
CA GLY A 227 22.05 2.01 -4.29
C GLY A 227 23.34 2.24 -5.09
N ASN A 228 24.10 3.31 -4.83
CA ASN A 228 25.36 3.65 -5.50
C ASN A 228 26.56 3.82 -4.56
N ASN A 229 26.44 3.51 -3.25
CA ASN A 229 27.58 3.61 -2.32
C ASN A 229 28.06 2.23 -1.89
N GLY A 230 28.54 1.45 -2.86
CA GLY A 230 29.17 0.16 -2.62
C GLY A 230 30.14 -0.20 -3.74
N GLN A 231 31.29 0.49 -3.74
CA GLN A 231 32.55 -0.23 -3.91
C GLN A 231 32.72 -1.18 -2.72
#